data_AF-A0A521T4F5-F1
#
_entry.id   AF-A0A521T4F5-F1
#
_cell.length_a   1.000
_cell.length_b   1.000
_cell.length_c   1.000
_cell.angle_alpha   90.00
_cell.angle_beta   90.00
_cell.angle_gamma   90.00
#
_symmetry.space_group_name_H-M   'P 1'
#
loop_
_entity.id
_entity.type
_entity.pdbx_description
1 polymer ?
#
loop_
_entity_poly.entity_id
_entity_poly.type
_entity_poly.pdbx_seq_one_letter_code
_entity_poly.pdbx_strand_id
1 'polypeptide(L)'
;MNLFLLMRVVHILLAAIWFGAAVAMMFFVIPAIKDAKQAGGAVMAGVMSRKYPAIMQSIAGTTILTGFYLYWRFTGGFDPVLSASMGGRVFGTGAVSGILALIIGATLVAGSMKKAAAAMAKAGSMPDGPEKAALVASVAPLQARAEMFGRIVIVLMVIAIVTMSIGHYV
;
A
#
# COMPACT_ATOMS: atom_id res chain seq x y z
N MET A 1 -27.63 12.52 -8.49
CA MET A 1 -26.64 11.94 -7.54
C MET A 1 -25.87 13.11 -6.92
N ASN A 2 -25.96 13.32 -5.62
CA ASN A 2 -25.22 14.42 -4.97
C ASN A 2 -23.71 14.12 -4.99
N LEU A 3 -22.87 15.15 -5.13
CA LEU A 3 -21.40 15.02 -5.21
C LEU A 3 -20.81 14.14 -4.09
N PHE A 4 -21.37 14.22 -2.88
CA PHE A 4 -20.99 13.38 -1.74
C PHE A 4 -21.15 11.88 -2.01
N LEU A 5 -22.27 11.45 -2.60
CA LEU A 5 -22.52 10.05 -2.93
C LEU A 5 -21.55 9.56 -4.01
N LEU A 6 -21.28 10.39 -5.02
CA LEU A 6 -20.30 10.07 -6.05
C LEU A 6 -18.90 9.87 -5.44
N MET A 7 -18.46 10.78 -4.58
CA MET A 7 -17.17 10.67 -3.89
C MET A 7 -17.09 9.42 -3.00
N ARG A 8 -18.19 9.05 -2.33
CA ARG A 8 -18.26 7.83 -1.53
C ARG A 8 -18.12 6.57 -2.39
N VAL A 9 -18.82 6.50 -3.52
CA VAL A 9 -18.70 5.36 -4.45
C VAL A 9 -17.26 5.25 -4.98
N VAL A 10 -16.68 6.37 -5.45
CA VAL A 10 -15.30 6.39 -5.95
C VAL A 10 -14.32 5.97 -4.85
N HIS A 11 -14.46 6.50 -3.63
CA HIS A 11 -13.61 6.14 -2.50
C HIS A 11 -13.63 4.64 -2.21
N ILE A 12 -14.82 4.05 -2.12
CA ILE A 12 -14.98 2.62 -1.81
C ILE A 12 -14.40 1.75 -2.92
N LEU A 13 -14.67 2.07 -4.18
CA LEU A 13 -14.15 1.30 -5.33
C LEU A 13 -12.62 1.35 -5.39
N LEU A 14 -12.02 2.53 -5.21
CA LEU A 14 -10.57 2.67 -5.21
C LEU A 14 -9.92 1.99 -3.99
N ALA A 15 -10.53 2.11 -2.81
CA ALA A 15 -10.08 1.41 -1.62
C ALA A 15 -10.12 -0.12 -1.78
N ALA A 16 -11.19 -0.64 -2.39
CA ALA A 16 -11.33 -2.07 -2.66
C ALA A 16 -10.27 -2.58 -3.65
N ILE A 17 -10.02 -1.83 -4.74
CA ILE A 17 -8.95 -2.15 -5.70
C ILE A 17 -7.60 -2.12 -5.00
N TRP A 18 -7.32 -1.08 -4.22
CA TRP A 18 -6.04 -0.92 -3.53
C TRP A 18 -5.77 -2.04 -2.53
N PHE A 19 -6.75 -2.36 -1.68
CA PHE A 19 -6.65 -3.45 -0.71
C PHE A 19 -6.51 -4.81 -1.39
N GLY A 20 -7.36 -5.11 -2.37
CA GLY A 20 -7.31 -6.37 -3.12
C GLY A 20 -5.96 -6.55 -3.82
N ALA A 21 -5.45 -5.50 -4.44
CA ALA A 21 -4.14 -5.50 -5.09
C ALA A 21 -2.98 -5.70 -4.08
N ALA A 22 -3.05 -5.08 -2.91
CA ALA A 22 -2.04 -5.26 -1.86
C ALA A 22 -2.02 -6.71 -1.34
N VAL A 23 -3.19 -7.28 -1.05
CA VAL A 23 -3.34 -8.68 -0.61
C VAL A 23 -2.87 -9.64 -1.70
N ALA A 24 -3.31 -9.44 -2.95
CA ALA A 24 -2.93 -10.28 -4.08
C ALA A 24 -1.41 -10.27 -4.31
N MET A 25 -0.81 -9.07 -4.33
CA MET A 25 0.63 -8.94 -4.52
C MET A 25 1.41 -9.63 -3.40
N MET A 26 0.98 -9.43 -2.17
CA MET A 26 1.75 -9.85 -1.02
C MET A 26 1.67 -11.34 -0.72
N PHE A 27 0.49 -11.95 -0.86
CA PHE A 27 0.28 -13.34 -0.48
C PHE A 27 0.34 -14.31 -1.65
N PHE A 28 0.26 -13.83 -2.90
CA PHE A 28 0.22 -14.70 -4.07
C PHE A 28 1.31 -14.34 -5.08
N VAL A 29 1.34 -13.11 -5.58
CA VAL A 29 2.24 -12.74 -6.70
C VAL A 29 3.71 -12.71 -6.26
N ILE A 30 4.04 -12.05 -5.16
CA ILE A 30 5.42 -11.96 -4.66
C ILE A 30 5.97 -13.34 -4.29
N PRO A 31 5.25 -14.20 -3.53
CA PRO A 31 5.67 -15.58 -3.29
C PRO A 31 5.89 -16.37 -4.59
N ALA A 32 4.96 -16.31 -5.54
CA ALA A 32 5.11 -17.01 -6.82
C ALA A 32 6.34 -16.54 -7.61
N ILE A 33 6.63 -15.23 -7.60
CA ILE A 33 7.85 -14.68 -8.23
C ILE A 33 9.11 -15.20 -7.55
N LYS A 34 9.10 -15.30 -6.21
CA LYS A 34 10.24 -15.84 -5.44
C LYS A 34 10.48 -17.32 -5.75
N ASP A 35 9.42 -18.11 -5.76
CA ASP A 35 9.48 -19.54 -6.05
C ASP A 35 9.97 -19.82 -7.48
N ALA A 36 9.64 -18.94 -8.42
CA ALA A 36 10.11 -18.99 -9.81
C ALA A 36 11.60 -18.63 -10.00
N LYS A 37 12.31 -18.17 -8.95
CA LYS A 37 13.75 -17.84 -8.98
C LYS A 37 14.16 -16.98 -10.19
N GLN A 38 15.02 -17.50 -11.08
CA GLN A 38 15.50 -16.78 -12.26
C GLN A 38 14.36 -16.38 -13.22
N ALA A 39 13.32 -17.19 -13.34
CA ALA A 39 12.17 -16.88 -14.20
C ALA A 39 11.29 -15.74 -13.63
N GLY A 40 11.29 -15.57 -12.30
CA GLY A 40 10.51 -14.53 -11.62
C GLY A 40 10.92 -13.10 -11.99
N GLY A 41 12.19 -12.90 -12.37
CA GLY A 41 12.71 -11.58 -12.77
C GLY A 41 11.98 -10.97 -13.96
N ALA A 42 11.66 -11.78 -14.98
CA ALA A 42 10.93 -11.32 -16.17
C ALA A 42 9.49 -10.90 -15.84
N VAL A 43 8.83 -11.63 -14.94
CA VAL A 43 7.48 -11.29 -14.47
C VAL A 43 7.49 -9.95 -13.73
N MET A 44 8.42 -9.76 -12.79
CA MET A 44 8.56 -8.49 -12.07
C MET A 44 8.87 -7.33 -13.02
N ALA A 45 9.75 -7.52 -14.00
CA ALA A 45 10.04 -6.51 -15.01
C ALA A 45 8.79 -6.15 -15.85
N GLY A 46 7.98 -7.14 -16.22
CA GLY A 46 6.70 -6.94 -16.91
C GLY A 46 5.66 -6.17 -16.08
N VAL A 47 5.62 -6.40 -14.77
CA VAL A 47 4.76 -5.62 -13.85
C VAL A 47 5.23 -4.17 -13.79
N MET A 48 6.54 -3.94 -13.69
CA MET A 48 7.12 -2.60 -13.63
C MET A 48 6.92 -1.82 -14.93
N SER A 49 7.09 -2.45 -16.09
CA SER A 49 6.92 -1.80 -17.40
C SER A 49 5.48 -1.34 -17.66
N ARG A 50 4.50 -2.02 -17.05
CA ARG A 50 3.07 -1.64 -17.06
C ARG A 50 2.72 -0.50 -16.10
N LYS A 51 3.72 0.14 -15.49
CA LYS A 51 3.56 1.25 -14.53
C LYS A 51 2.69 0.87 -13.32
N TYR A 52 2.64 -0.42 -12.96
CA TYR A 52 1.82 -0.90 -11.84
C TYR A 52 2.07 -0.13 -10.53
N PRO A 53 3.33 0.15 -10.10
CA PRO A 53 3.56 0.94 -8.89
C PRO A 53 2.99 2.35 -8.97
N ALA A 54 3.14 3.02 -10.12
CA ALA A 54 2.63 4.37 -10.30
C ALA A 54 1.10 4.42 -10.31
N ILE A 55 0.45 3.44 -10.96
CA ILE A 55 -1.01 3.31 -10.95
C ILE A 55 -1.52 3.08 -9.52
N MET A 56 -0.89 2.18 -8.77
CA MET A 56 -1.29 1.89 -7.38
C MET A 56 -1.06 3.09 -6.46
N GLN A 57 0.01 3.86 -6.65
CA GLN A 57 0.25 5.10 -5.91
C GLN A 57 -0.82 6.15 -6.21
N SER A 58 -1.23 6.30 -7.48
CA SER A 58 -2.33 7.19 -7.86
C SER A 58 -3.64 6.75 -7.22
N ILE A 59 -3.98 5.45 -7.28
CA ILE A 59 -5.20 4.91 -6.65
C ILE A 59 -5.19 5.17 -5.14
N ALA A 60 -4.07 4.89 -4.46
CA ALA A 60 -3.92 5.13 -3.02
C ALA A 60 -4.08 6.62 -2.69
N GLY A 61 -3.41 7.50 -3.44
CA GLY A 61 -3.51 8.95 -3.26
C GLY A 61 -4.93 9.47 -3.45
N THR A 62 -5.61 9.06 -4.54
CA THR A 62 -7.02 9.44 -4.78
C THR A 62 -7.95 8.88 -3.71
N THR A 63 -7.70 7.68 -3.19
CA THR A 63 -8.45 7.10 -2.07
C THR A 63 -8.33 8.00 -0.83
N ILE A 64 -7.12 8.45 -0.48
CA ILE A 64 -6.91 9.35 0.66
C ILE A 64 -7.60 10.71 0.43
N LEU A 65 -7.47 11.31 -0.76
CA LEU A 65 -8.09 12.60 -1.06
C LEU A 65 -9.62 12.55 -0.98
N THR A 66 -10.23 11.50 -1.55
CA THR A 66 -11.68 11.30 -1.47
C THR A 66 -12.13 11.01 -0.04
N GLY A 67 -11.37 10.23 0.73
CA GLY A 67 -11.67 9.96 2.14
C GLY A 67 -11.59 11.22 3.00
N PHE A 68 -10.57 12.05 2.77
CA PHE A 68 -10.42 13.35 3.43
C PHE A 68 -11.61 14.26 3.15
N TYR A 69 -12.04 14.37 1.89
CA TYR A 69 -13.23 15.14 1.51
C TYR A 69 -14.50 14.63 2.22
N LEU A 70 -14.71 13.31 2.25
CA LEU A 70 -15.87 12.70 2.91
C LEU A 70 -15.89 12.98 4.41
N TYR A 71 -14.74 12.84 5.07
CA TYR A 71 -14.61 13.11 6.50
C TYR A 71 -14.78 14.59 6.83
N TRP A 72 -14.18 15.47 6.03
CA TRP A 72 -14.37 16.93 6.15
C TRP A 72 -15.85 17.30 6.01
N ARG A 73 -16.55 16.72 5.03
CA ARG A 73 -17.98 16.99 4.82
C ARG A 73 -18.86 16.42 5.92
N PHE A 74 -18.49 15.27 6.50
CA PHE A 74 -19.19 14.63 7.62
C PHE A 74 -19.06 15.46 8.91
N THR A 75 -17.85 15.95 9.20
CA THR A 75 -17.55 16.73 10.41
C THR A 75 -17.89 18.22 10.29
N GLY A 76 -18.59 18.66 9.24
CA GLY A 76 -18.90 20.08 9.06
C GLY A 76 -17.66 20.98 8.89
N GLY A 77 -16.55 20.41 8.41
CA GLY A 77 -15.28 21.12 8.26
C GLY A 77 -14.31 20.96 9.43
N PHE A 78 -14.27 19.77 10.04
CA PHE A 78 -13.54 19.50 11.28
C PHE A 78 -14.08 20.26 12.50
N ASP A 79 -15.40 20.44 12.59
CA ASP A 79 -16.02 20.94 13.80
C ASP A 79 -15.63 20.05 15.00
N PRO A 80 -15.14 20.62 16.12
CA PRO A 80 -14.64 19.83 17.24
C PRO A 80 -15.69 18.90 17.86
N VAL A 81 -16.96 19.32 17.90
CA VAL A 81 -18.05 18.53 18.50
C VAL A 81 -18.38 17.35 17.60
N LEU A 82 -18.55 17.59 16.30
CA LEU A 82 -18.82 16.51 15.34
C LEU A 82 -17.64 15.56 15.18
N SER A 83 -16.41 16.06 15.24
CA SER A 83 -15.20 15.24 15.18
C SER A 83 -15.02 14.39 16.44
N ALA A 84 -15.45 14.88 17.60
CA ALA A 84 -15.44 14.14 18.86
C ALA A 84 -16.61 13.15 19.01
N SER A 85 -17.60 13.18 18.12
CA SER A 85 -18.68 12.18 18.09
C SER A 85 -18.13 10.76 17.90
N MET A 86 -18.94 9.75 18.21
CA MET A 86 -18.54 8.34 18.03
C MET A 86 -18.24 8.03 16.56
N GLY A 87 -19.16 8.37 15.64
CA GLY A 87 -18.91 8.28 14.19
C GLY A 87 -17.67 9.05 13.74
N GLY A 88 -17.44 10.27 14.25
CA GLY A 88 -16.25 11.07 13.95
C GLY A 88 -14.96 10.36 14.35
N ARG A 89 -14.90 9.83 15.57
CA ARG A 89 -13.74 9.06 16.05
C ARG A 89 -13.51 7.79 15.24
N VAL A 90 -14.56 7.05 14.90
CA VAL A 90 -14.46 5.78 14.14
C VAL A 90 -13.96 6.03 12.72
N PHE A 91 -14.56 6.98 11.99
CA PHE A 91 -14.05 7.37 10.68
C PHE A 91 -12.63 7.96 10.76
N GLY A 92 -12.33 8.74 11.80
CA GLY A 92 -11.01 9.28 12.06
C GLY A 92 -9.94 8.20 12.25
N THR A 93 -10.22 7.16 13.04
CA THR A 93 -9.31 6.01 13.22
C THR A 93 -9.06 5.30 11.90
N GLY A 94 -10.08 5.11 11.07
CA GLY A 94 -9.91 4.53 9.75
C GLY A 94 -9.07 5.40 8.82
N ALA A 95 -9.27 6.73 8.86
CA ALA A 95 -8.50 7.68 8.08
C ALA A 95 -7.01 7.65 8.46
N VAL A 96 -6.71 7.69 9.76
CA VAL A 96 -5.33 7.58 10.26
C VAL A 96 -4.69 6.25 9.84
N SER A 97 -5.42 5.14 9.98
CA SER A 97 -4.92 3.82 9.60
C SER A 97 -4.60 3.73 8.10
N GLY A 98 -5.48 4.25 7.24
CA GLY A 98 -5.26 4.31 5.80
C GLY A 98 -4.08 5.21 5.39
N ILE A 99 -3.92 6.36 6.05
CA ILE A 99 -2.78 7.26 5.82
C ILE A 99 -1.47 6.58 6.22
N LEU A 100 -1.44 5.94 7.39
CA LEU A 100 -0.26 5.20 7.85
C LEU A 100 0.08 4.04 6.91
N ALA A 101 -0.91 3.32 6.40
CA ALA A 101 -0.72 2.26 5.41
C ALA A 101 -0.06 2.80 4.14
N LEU A 102 -0.51 3.95 3.63
CA LEU A 102 0.09 4.61 2.47
C LEU A 102 1.55 5.02 2.76
N ILE A 103 1.80 5.69 3.89
CA ILE A 103 3.14 6.18 4.24
C ILE A 103 4.11 5.00 4.38
N ILE A 104 3.76 3.97 5.13
CA ILE A 104 4.61 2.79 5.35
C ILE A 104 4.84 2.05 4.03
N GLY A 105 3.80 1.86 3.22
CA GLY A 105 3.92 1.21 1.91
C GLY A 105 4.83 1.98 0.95
N ALA A 106 4.63 3.30 0.84
CA ALA A 106 5.37 4.14 -0.09
C ALA A 106 6.83 4.38 0.33
N THR A 107 7.12 4.37 1.63
CA THR A 107 8.47 4.67 2.14
C THR A 107 9.25 3.41 2.51
N LEU A 108 8.69 2.56 3.37
CA LEU A 108 9.41 1.42 3.96
C LEU A 108 9.37 0.19 3.05
N VAL A 109 8.21 -0.15 2.50
CA VAL A 109 8.07 -1.30 1.58
C VAL A 109 8.76 -0.97 0.25
N ALA A 110 8.35 0.12 -0.40
CA ALA A 110 8.94 0.50 -1.69
C ALA A 110 10.43 0.84 -1.59
N GLY A 111 10.86 1.47 -0.49
CA GLY A 111 12.28 1.77 -0.24
C GLY A 111 13.14 0.51 -0.13
N SER A 112 12.68 -0.50 0.62
CA SER A 112 13.36 -1.80 0.71
C SER A 112 13.43 -2.51 -0.64
N MET A 113 12.32 -2.53 -1.39
CA MET A 113 12.27 -3.17 -2.71
C MET A 113 13.16 -2.47 -3.74
N LYS A 114 13.21 -1.13 -3.73
CA LYS A 114 14.09 -0.35 -4.60
C LYS A 114 15.57 -0.63 -4.32
N LYS A 115 15.96 -0.70 -3.04
CA LYS A 115 17.33 -1.07 -2.63
C LYS A 115 17.69 -2.49 -3.08
N ALA A 116 16.77 -3.45 -2.88
CA ALA A 116 16.95 -4.84 -3.32
C ALA A 116 17.13 -4.94 -4.84
N ALA A 117 16.30 -4.23 -5.62
CA ALA A 117 16.41 -4.19 -7.08
C ALA A 117 17.74 -3.57 -7.54
N ALA A 118 18.18 -2.47 -6.91
CA ALA A 118 19.45 -1.83 -7.23
C ALA A 118 20.66 -2.74 -6.93
N ALA A 119 20.63 -3.46 -5.81
CA ALA A 119 21.67 -4.43 -5.46
C ALA A 119 21.76 -5.58 -6.48
N MET A 120 20.60 -6.13 -6.89
CA MET A 120 20.55 -7.17 -7.93
C MET A 120 21.00 -6.66 -9.30
N ALA A 121 20.63 -5.45 -9.69
CA ALA A 121 21.07 -4.84 -10.94
C ALA A 121 22.58 -4.65 -10.97
N LYS A 122 23.17 -4.13 -9.88
CA LYS A 122 24.63 -3.97 -9.75
C LYS A 122 25.34 -5.33 -9.81
N ALA A 123 24.82 -6.34 -9.11
CA ALA A 123 25.39 -7.69 -9.12
C ALA A 123 25.36 -8.36 -10.51
N GLY A 124 24.33 -8.09 -11.33
CA GLY A 124 24.19 -8.64 -12.67
C GLY A 124 25.29 -8.19 -13.66
N SER A 125 25.86 -7.00 -13.45
CA SER A 125 26.94 -6.45 -14.28
C SER A 125 28.36 -6.80 -13.77
N MET A 126 28.48 -7.50 -12.65
CA MET A 126 29.77 -7.78 -12.02
C MET A 126 30.28 -9.20 -12.34
N PRO A 127 31.61 -9.38 -12.49
CA PRO A 127 32.24 -10.70 -12.51
C PRO A 127 31.91 -11.50 -11.26
N ASP A 128 31.98 -12.82 -11.36
CA ASP A 128 31.83 -13.69 -10.20
C ASP A 128 32.96 -13.45 -9.20
N GLY A 129 32.60 -13.25 -7.94
CA GLY A 129 33.53 -12.89 -6.87
C GLY A 129 32.84 -12.54 -5.55
N PRO A 130 33.62 -12.31 -4.49
CA PRO A 130 33.11 -12.06 -3.15
C PRO A 130 32.23 -10.80 -3.06
N GLU A 131 32.51 -9.77 -3.86
CA GLU A 131 31.70 -8.54 -3.88
C GLU A 131 30.31 -8.77 -4.48
N LYS A 132 30.20 -9.56 -5.56
CA LYS A 132 28.92 -9.96 -6.16
C LYS A 132 28.10 -10.81 -5.18
N ALA A 133 28.75 -11.77 -4.51
CA ALA A 133 28.12 -12.61 -3.50
C ALA A 133 27.56 -11.78 -2.32
N ALA A 134 28.31 -10.77 -1.86
CA ALA A 134 27.87 -9.86 -0.81
C ALA A 134 26.65 -9.02 -1.23
N LEU A 135 26.62 -8.51 -2.48
CA LEU A 135 25.47 -7.78 -3.01
C LEU A 135 24.22 -8.67 -3.08
N VAL A 136 24.35 -9.88 -3.60
CA VAL A 136 23.23 -10.84 -3.66
C VAL A 136 22.75 -11.21 -2.25
N ALA A 137 23.67 -11.41 -1.29
CA ALA A 137 23.32 -11.69 0.10
C ALA A 137 22.59 -10.52 0.79
N SER A 138 22.88 -9.27 0.41
CA SER A 138 22.22 -8.08 0.97
C SER A 138 20.73 -7.96 0.59
N VAL A 139 20.27 -8.70 -0.41
CA VAL A 139 18.90 -8.64 -0.93
C VAL A 139 17.90 -9.33 -0.01
N ALA A 140 18.27 -10.47 0.57
CA ALA A 140 17.39 -11.25 1.44
C ALA A 140 16.85 -10.45 2.65
N PRO A 141 17.68 -9.76 3.45
CA PRO A 141 17.17 -8.95 4.57
C PRO A 141 16.30 -7.77 4.13
N LEU A 142 16.57 -7.18 2.95
CA LEU A 142 15.73 -6.11 2.39
C LEU A 142 14.34 -6.64 2.00
N GLN A 143 14.28 -7.82 1.38
CA GLN A 143 13.01 -8.46 1.05
C GLN A 143 12.22 -8.84 2.32
N ALA A 144 12.88 -9.43 3.32
CA ALA A 144 12.24 -9.77 4.60
C ALA A 144 11.67 -8.52 5.29
N ARG A 145 12.41 -7.40 5.27
CA ARG A 145 11.93 -6.11 5.78
C ARG A 145 10.70 -5.62 5.01
N ALA A 146 10.71 -5.71 3.67
CA ALA A 146 9.58 -5.32 2.84
C ALA A 146 8.33 -6.16 3.16
N GLU A 147 8.48 -7.47 3.35
CA GLU A 147 7.37 -8.36 3.72
C GLU A 147 6.79 -8.05 5.09
N MET A 148 7.66 -7.81 6.09
CA MET A 148 7.23 -7.44 7.44
C MET A 148 6.38 -6.17 7.42
N PHE A 149 6.87 -5.11 6.77
CA PHE A 149 6.09 -3.87 6.65
C PHE A 149 4.87 -4.04 5.76
N GLY A 150 4.91 -4.91 4.76
CA GLY A 150 3.73 -5.30 3.97
C GLY A 150 2.61 -5.88 4.85
N ARG A 151 2.94 -6.77 5.79
CA ARG A 151 1.97 -7.32 6.76
C ARG A 151 1.33 -6.22 7.59
N ILE A 152 2.17 -5.31 8.09
CA ILE A 152 1.69 -4.15 8.88
C ILE A 152 0.74 -3.29 8.05
N VAL A 153 1.09 -3.00 6.78
CA VAL A 153 0.23 -2.25 5.85
C VAL A 153 -1.12 -2.94 5.68
N ILE A 154 -1.15 -4.26 5.44
CA ILE A 154 -2.41 -4.99 5.29
C ILE A 154 -3.25 -4.93 6.56
N VAL A 155 -2.65 -5.09 7.74
CA VAL A 155 -3.37 -4.96 9.03
C VAL A 155 -3.98 -3.57 9.18
N LEU A 156 -3.22 -2.51 8.86
CA LEU A 156 -3.73 -1.13 8.90
C LEU A 156 -4.89 -0.92 7.91
N MET A 157 -4.81 -1.50 6.71
CA MET A 157 -5.90 -1.43 5.73
C MET A 157 -7.15 -2.18 6.21
N VAL A 158 -6.99 -3.33 6.88
CA VAL A 158 -8.12 -4.05 7.50
C VAL A 158 -8.77 -3.19 8.59
N ILE A 159 -7.98 -2.57 9.47
CA ILE A 159 -8.51 -1.65 10.49
C ILE A 159 -9.28 -0.51 9.82
N ALA A 160 -8.73 0.07 8.74
CA ALA A 160 -9.40 1.13 7.99
C ALA A 160 -10.74 0.67 7.40
N ILE A 161 -10.80 -0.50 6.77
CA ILE A 161 -12.03 -1.04 6.17
C ILE A 161 -13.08 -1.32 7.24
N VAL A 162 -12.69 -1.95 8.36
CA VAL A 162 -13.59 -2.31 9.45
C VAL A 162 -14.18 -1.06 10.09
N THR A 163 -13.33 -0.10 10.45
CA THR A 163 -13.80 1.16 11.06
C THR A 163 -14.67 1.98 10.12
N MET A 164 -14.30 2.12 8.84
CA MET A 164 -15.12 2.83 7.85
C MET A 164 -16.47 2.15 7.61
N SER A 165 -16.52 0.82 7.67
CA SER A 165 -17.76 0.05 7.52
C SER A 165 -18.67 0.21 8.74
N ILE A 166 -18.10 0.13 9.94
CA ILE A 166 -18.83 0.28 11.22
C ILE A 166 -19.29 1.72 11.44
N GLY A 167 -18.51 2.72 10.99
CA GLY A 167 -18.83 4.14 11.14
C GLY A 167 -20.17 4.56 10.55
N HIS A 168 -20.76 3.73 9.68
CA HIS A 168 -22.12 3.97 9.17
C HIS A 168 -23.23 3.68 10.18
N TYR A 169 -22.93 3.02 11.30
CA TYR A 169 -23.90 2.55 12.29
C TYR A 169 -23.75 3.23 13.67
N VAL A 170 -22.75 4.11 13.85
CA VAL A 170 -22.37 4.71 15.15
C VAL A 170 -22.15 6.20 15.09
#